data_AF-A0A932TXM2-F1
#
_entry.id   AF-A0A932TXM2-F1
#
_cell.length_a   1.000
_cell.length_b   1.000
_cell.length_c   1.000
_cell.angle_alpha   90.00
_cell.angle_beta   90.00
_cell.angle_gamma   90.00
#
_symmetry.space_group_name_H-M   'P 1'
#
loop_
_entity.id
_entity.type
_entity.pdbx_description
1 polymer ?
#
loop_
_entity_poly.entity_id
_entity_poly.type
_entity_poly.pdbx_seq_one_letter_code
_entity_poly.pdbx_strand_id
1 'polypeptide(L)' 'MTPFLHCPICGGEIIEKEVEKLLHGGSHTAILIVQAEVCLRCGERMYSQESVRRFERIRNQLLREDVAGFQPIGQTFQVV' A
#
# COMPACT_ATOMS: atom_id res chain seq x y z
N MET A 1 -16.47 4.20 -5.65
CA MET A 1 -15.40 5.20 -5.89
C MET A 1 -15.80 6.02 -7.08
N THR A 2 -15.60 7.33 -7.05
CA THR A 2 -15.61 8.13 -8.28
C THR A 2 -14.20 8.00 -8.88
N PRO A 3 -14.04 7.44 -10.09
CA PRO A 3 -12.72 7.28 -10.70
C PRO A 3 -12.10 8.65 -10.95
N PHE A 4 -10.80 8.81 -10.67
CA PHE A 4 -10.08 9.99 -11.13
C PHE A 4 -9.93 9.89 -12.65
N LEU A 5 -10.45 10.87 -13.39
CA LEU A 5 -10.26 10.92 -14.85
C LEU A 5 -8.78 11.14 -15.22
N HIS A 6 -8.04 11.86 -14.38
CA HIS A 6 -6.62 12.16 -14.53
C HIS A 6 -5.95 12.24 -13.16
N CYS A 7 -4.62 12.08 -13.13
CA CYS A 7 -3.85 12.14 -11.89
C CYS A 7 -4.07 13.48 -11.17
N PRO A 8 -4.54 13.47 -9.91
CA PRO A 8 -4.77 14.70 -9.14
C PRO A 8 -3.46 15.42 -8.79
N ILE A 9 -2.30 14.75 -8.93
CA ILE A 9 -0.99 15.31 -8.61
C ILE A 9 -0.36 16.01 -9.83
N CYS A 10 -0.54 15.49 -11.05
CA CYS A 10 0.16 16.00 -12.23
C CYS A 10 -0.67 16.10 -13.53
N GLY A 11 -1.96 15.76 -13.49
CA GLY A 11 -2.85 15.73 -14.65
C GLY A 11 -2.57 14.61 -15.66
N GLY A 12 -1.64 13.69 -15.37
CA GLY A 12 -1.28 12.58 -16.26
C GLY A 12 -2.34 11.48 -16.34
N GLU A 13 -2.21 10.64 -17.36
CA GLU A 13 -3.03 9.43 -17.54
C GLU A 13 -2.84 8.45 -16.38
N ILE A 14 -3.93 7.78 -16.01
CA ILE A 14 -4.02 6.79 -14.95
C ILE A 14 -4.43 5.46 -15.57
N ILE A 15 -3.84 4.37 -15.08
CA ILE A 15 -4.29 3.00 -15.38
C ILE A 15 -4.60 2.24 -14.08
N GLU A 16 -5.53 1.30 -14.12
CA GLU A 16 -5.69 0.32 -13.04
C GLU A 16 -4.64 -0.79 -13.19
N LYS A 17 -3.97 -1.14 -12.08
CA LYS A 17 -3.07 -2.30 -12.02
C LYS A 17 -2.89 -2.81 -10.60
N GLU A 18 -2.50 -4.07 -10.49
CA GLU A 18 -2.00 -4.62 -9.22
C GLU A 18 -0.62 -4.07 -8.91
N VAL A 19 -0.45 -3.59 -7.68
CA VAL A 19 0.83 -3.11 -7.17
C VAL A 19 1.14 -3.75 -5.84
N GLU A 20 2.44 -3.90 -5.59
CA GLU A 20 2.94 -4.20 -4.26
C GLU A 20 2.89 -2.95 -3.38
N LYS A 21 2.32 -3.08 -2.17
CA LYS A 21 2.33 -2.04 -1.13
C LYS A 21 3.08 -2.56 0.09
N LEU A 22 4.10 -1.82 0.50
CA LEU A 22 4.77 -1.99 1.78
C LEU A 22 4.06 -1.18 2.86
N LEU A 23 3.80 -1.81 4.00
CA LEU A 23 3.25 -1.20 5.21
C LEU A 23 4.21 -1.42 6.37
N HIS A 24 4.53 -0.36 7.08
CA HIS A 24 5.38 -0.40 8.26
C HIS A 24 4.54 -0.10 9.51
N GLY A 25 4.86 -0.77 10.62
CA GLY A 25 4.31 -0.49 11.95
C GLY A 25 5.22 -1.08 13.02
N GLY A 26 5.68 -0.25 13.97
CA GLY A 26 6.75 -0.65 14.88
C GLY A 26 8.03 -1.02 14.11
N SER A 27 8.62 -2.16 14.45
CA SER A 27 9.77 -2.76 13.74
C SER A 27 9.37 -3.75 12.64
N HIS A 28 8.07 -3.92 12.36
CA HIS A 28 7.58 -4.90 11.39
C HIS A 28 7.22 -4.26 10.04
N THR A 29 7.39 -5.04 8.98
CA THR A 29 6.97 -4.72 7.61
C THR A 29 6.02 -5.79 7.11
N ALA A 30 4.88 -5.37 6.55
CA ALA A 30 3.98 -6.24 5.79
C ALA A 30 3.98 -5.85 4.31
N ILE A 31 3.84 -6.86 3.47
CA ILE A 31 3.68 -6.72 2.02
C ILE A 31 2.27 -7.17 1.65
N LEU A 32 1.61 -6.42 0.78
CA LEU A 32 0.35 -6.84 0.17
C LEU A 32 0.28 -6.43 -1.29
N ILE A 33 -0.32 -7.30 -2.10
CA ILE A 33 -0.75 -6.97 -3.46
C ILE A 33 -2.14 -6.35 -3.37
N VAL A 34 -2.32 -5.22 -4.05
CA VAL A 34 -3.57 -4.46 -4.02
C VAL A 34 -3.80 -3.77 -5.36
N GLN A 35 -5.05 -3.73 -5.80
CA GLN A 35 -5.45 -2.95 -6.96
C GLN A 35 -5.30 -1.45 -6.67
N ALA A 36 -4.71 -0.73 -7.60
CA ALA A 36 -4.52 0.71 -7.52
C ALA A 36 -4.66 1.36 -8.90
N GLU A 37 -5.15 2.59 -8.88
CA GLU A 37 -5.02 3.53 -9.99
C GLU A 37 -3.61 4.12 -9.95
N VAL A 38 -2.83 3.98 -11.04
CA VAL A 38 -1.43 4.42 -11.09
C VAL A 38 -1.21 5.38 -12.23
N CYS A 39 -0.64 6.54 -11.91
CA CYS A 39 -0.27 7.53 -12.91
C CYS A 39 0.93 7.06 -13.74
N LEU A 40 0.78 7.04 -15.07
CA LEU A 40 1.86 6.68 -16.00
C LEU A 40 2.96 7.76 -16.10
N ARG A 41 2.68 8.99 -15.65
CA ARG A 41 3.63 10.12 -15.69
C ARG A 41 4.48 10.23 -14.43
N CYS A 42 3.85 10.33 -13.24
CA CYS A 42 4.57 10.56 -11.98
C CYS A 42 4.66 9.33 -11.07
N GLY A 43 3.96 8.23 -11.39
CA GLY A 43 3.96 7.02 -10.57
C GLY A 43 3.10 7.07 -9.31
N GLU A 44 2.34 8.16 -9.09
CA GLU A 44 1.40 8.28 -7.98
C GLU A 44 0.43 7.09 -7.97
N ARG A 45 0.12 6.57 -6.78
CA ARG A 45 -0.75 5.41 -6.59
C ARG A 45 -1.96 5.81 -5.75
N MET A 46 -3.13 5.73 -6.35
CA MET A 46 -4.41 6.03 -5.72
C MET A 46 -5.11 4.74 -5.34
N TYR A 47 -5.62 4.72 -4.12
CA TYR A 47 -6.23 3.54 -3.51
C TYR A 47 -7.68 3.83 -3.15
N SER A 48 -8.51 2.79 -3.20
CA SER A 48 -9.87 2.88 -2.69
C SER A 48 -9.90 3.22 -1.20
N GLN A 49 -11.00 3.83 -0.74
CA GLN A 49 -11.19 4.04 0.70
C GLN A 49 -11.15 2.71 1.48
N GLU A 50 -11.64 1.62 0.90
CA GLU A 50 -11.59 0.29 1.51
C GLU A 50 -10.13 -0.20 1.66
N SER A 51 -9.32 -0.06 0.61
CA SER A 51 -7.90 -0.37 0.63
C SER A 51 -7.17 0.45 1.70
N VAL A 52 -7.45 1.76 1.77
CA VAL A 52 -6.87 2.65 2.80
C VAL A 52 -7.23 2.19 4.20
N ARG A 53 -8.51 1.88 4.48
CA ARG A 53 -8.96 1.34 5.78
C ARG A 53 -8.29 0.00 6.11
N ARG A 54 -8.08 -0.85 5.11
CA ARG A 54 -7.34 -2.11 5.27
C ARG A 54 -5.88 -1.85 5.63
N PHE A 55 -5.23 -0.88 4.99
CA PHE A 55 -3.84 -0.50 5.30
C PHE A 55 -3.71 0.00 6.74
N GLU A 56 -4.65 0.84 7.19
CA GLU A 56 -4.68 1.36 8.56
C GLU A 56 -4.83 0.24 9.60
N ARG A 57 -5.72 -0.74 9.36
CA ARG A 57 -5.83 -1.93 10.22
C ARG A 57 -4.53 -2.71 10.29
N ILE A 58 -3.91 -3.00 9.15
CA ILE A 58 -2.64 -3.76 9.10
C ILE A 58 -1.53 -3.01 9.83
N ARG A 59 -1.39 -1.69 9.61
CA ARG A 59 -0.41 -0.86 10.33
C ARG A 59 -0.60 -0.91 11.85
N ASN A 60 -1.85 -0.85 12.32
CA ASN A 60 -2.15 -0.97 13.75
C ASN A 60 -1.83 -2.36 14.30
N GLN A 61 -2.06 -3.42 13.53
CA GLN A 61 -1.66 -4.78 13.90
C GLN A 61 -0.15 -4.92 14.00
N LEU A 62 0.60 -4.46 12.99
CA LEU A 62 2.06 -4.44 12.99
C LEU A 62 2.62 -3.66 14.19
N LEU A 63 2.07 -2.47 14.48
CA LEU A 63 2.49 -1.64 15.61
C LEU A 63 2.30 -2.33 16.97
N ARG A 64 1.29 -3.20 17.09
CA ARG A 64 0.97 -3.95 18.32
C ARG A 64 1.56 -5.36 18.33
N GLU A 65 2.38 -5.69 17.34
CA GLU A 65 2.94 -7.04 17.15
C GLU A 65 1.86 -8.14 17.01
N ASP A 66 0.63 -7.77 16.64
CA ASP A 66 -0.50 -8.67 16.43
C ASP A 66 -0.46 -9.27 15.01
N VAL A 67 0.46 -10.20 14.80
CA VAL A 67 0.78 -10.78 13.48
C VAL A 67 0.31 -12.23 13.32
N ALA A 68 -0.57 -12.72 14.20
CA ALA A 68 -1.02 -14.12 14.21
C ALA A 68 -1.65 -14.58 12.88
N GLY A 69 -2.20 -13.65 12.09
CA GLY A 69 -2.77 -13.91 10.76
C GLY A 69 -1.85 -13.60 9.58
N PHE A 70 -0.58 -13.23 9.81
CA PHE A 70 0.35 -12.87 8.75
C PHE A 70 1.28 -14.03 8.44
N GLN A 71 1.66 -14.17 7.17
CA GLN A 71 2.65 -15.14 6.74
C GLN A 71 4.05 -14.50 6.80
N PRO A 72 5.01 -15.07 7.56
CA PRO A 72 6.38 -14.57 7.57
C PRO A 72 7.02 -14.81 6.19
N ILE A 73 7.62 -13.76 5.62
CA ILE A 73 8.28 -13.82 4.31
C ILE A 73 9.71 -13.27 4.42
N GLY A 74 10.68 -14.19 4.50
CA GLY A 74 12.10 -13.85 4.58
C GLY A 74 12.49 -13.07 5.85
N GLN A 75 13.62 -12.37 5.77
CA GLN A 75 14.14 -11.50 6.84
C GLN A 75 14.34 -10.10 6.28
N THR A 76 14.01 -9.08 7.09
CA THR A 76 14.33 -7.68 6.78
C THR A 76 15.52 -7.27 7.63
N PHE A 77 16.47 -6.55 7.03
CA PHE A 77 17.69 -6.11 7.69
C PHE A 77 17.80 -4.59 7.63
N GLN A 78 18.25 -3.98 8.73
CA GLN A 78 18.64 -2.57 8.77
C GLN A 78 20.15 -2.47 8.55
N VAL A 79 20.59 -1.57 7.68
CA VAL A 79 22.02 -1.22 7.54
C VAL A 79 22.33 -0.09 8.52
N VAL A 80 23.35 -0.29 9.36
CA VAL A 80 23.84 0.67 10.38
C VAL A 80 25.19 1.26 10.01
#